data_AF-A0A9W8V2G3-F1
#
_entry.id   AF-A0A9W8V2G3-F1
#
_cell.length_a   1.000
_cell.length_b   1.000
_cell.length_c   1.000
_cell.angle_alpha   90.00
_cell.angle_beta   90.00
_cell.angle_gamma   90.00
#
_symmetry.space_group_name_H-M   'P 1'
#
loop_
_entity.id
_entity.type
_entity.pdbx_description
1 polymer ?
#
loop_
_entity_poly.entity_id
_entity_poly.type
_entity_poly.pdbx_seq_one_letter_code
_entity_poly.pdbx_strand_id
1 'polypeptide(L)'
;MPQIADSGLKVRRVWAFGNINSVTDQPVYFQFLDTAKKTITINTGASGIARLYAAVATAEKHSIQLVLPMLNNWDDRGGIKTYRTYFGWNHAEAQQAYKVYVTFIVNRYKDSQTIFS
;
A
#
# COMPACT_ATOMS: atom_id res chain seq x y z
N MET A 1 -13.34 13.44 -1.50
CA MET A 1 -13.88 12.63 -2.63
C MET A 1 -15.29 13.10 -3.02
N PRO A 2 -15.58 14.42 -3.06
CA PRO A 2 -16.95 14.90 -3.24
C PRO A 2 -17.54 14.48 -4.60
N GLN A 3 -16.81 14.70 -5.69
CA GLN A 3 -17.27 14.36 -7.04
C GLN A 3 -17.67 12.89 -7.24
N ILE A 4 -16.98 11.96 -6.56
CA ILE A 4 -17.30 10.51 -6.62
C ILE A 4 -18.63 10.24 -5.91
N ALA A 5 -18.84 10.89 -4.75
CA ALA A 5 -20.08 10.77 -3.99
C ALA A 5 -21.25 11.45 -4.72
N ASP A 6 -21.03 12.66 -5.26
CA ASP A 6 -22.03 13.44 -6.01
C ASP A 6 -22.49 12.71 -7.27
N SER A 7 -21.61 11.90 -7.89
CA SER A 7 -21.97 11.06 -9.03
C SER A 7 -22.68 9.75 -8.65
N GLY A 8 -22.97 9.53 -7.35
CA GLY A 8 -23.64 8.35 -6.84
C GLY A 8 -22.77 7.08 -6.74
N LEU A 9 -21.46 7.16 -7.01
CA LEU A 9 -20.57 6.01 -6.90
C LEU A 9 -20.30 5.69 -5.42
N LYS A 10 -20.36 4.40 -5.07
CA LYS A 10 -20.25 3.92 -3.68
C LYS A 10 -18.93 3.26 -3.34
N VAL A 11 -18.20 2.79 -4.35
CA VAL A 11 -16.95 2.02 -4.16
C VAL A 11 -15.84 2.62 -5.01
N ARG A 12 -14.65 2.74 -4.43
CA ARG A 12 -13.44 3.18 -5.14
C ARG A 12 -12.28 2.22 -4.86
N ARG A 13 -11.58 1.80 -5.92
CA ARG A 13 -10.34 1.03 -5.79
C ARG A 13 -9.14 1.98 -5.72
N VAL A 14 -8.27 1.81 -4.73
CA VAL A 14 -7.07 2.65 -4.49
C VAL A 14 -5.90 1.76 -4.11
N TRP A 15 -4.69 2.05 -4.60
CA TRP A 15 -3.52 1.23 -4.29
C TRP A 15 -3.11 1.43 -2.83
N ALA A 16 -3.12 0.36 -2.06
CA ALA A 16 -2.52 0.30 -0.73
C ALA A 16 -1.10 -0.28 -0.80
N PHE A 17 -0.39 -0.04 -1.90
CA PHE A 17 0.99 -0.43 -2.13
C PHE A 17 1.79 0.71 -2.77
N GLY A 18 3.11 0.60 -2.65
CA GLY A 18 4.08 1.52 -3.21
C GLY A 18 5.44 1.09 -2.70
N ASN A 19 6.12 0.23 -3.45
CA ASN A 19 7.38 -0.36 -3.05
C ASN A 19 8.54 0.34 -3.79
N ILE A 20 9.67 0.49 -3.12
CA ILE A 20 10.90 1.03 -3.69
C ILE A 20 12.10 0.16 -3.30
N ASN A 21 13.14 0.15 -4.13
CA ASN A 21 14.46 -0.40 -3.80
C ASN A 21 15.53 0.69 -3.63
N SER A 22 15.22 1.94 -4.00
CA SER A 22 16.01 3.15 -3.71
C SER A 22 15.11 4.33 -3.34
N VAL A 23 15.55 5.20 -2.43
CA VAL A 23 14.82 6.40 -1.98
C VAL A 23 14.52 7.39 -3.11
N THR A 24 15.25 7.30 -4.22
CA THR A 24 15.04 8.14 -5.41
C THR A 24 14.00 7.59 -6.38
N ASP A 25 13.51 6.36 -6.17
CA ASP A 25 12.59 5.71 -7.11
C ASP A 25 11.26 6.48 -7.19
N GLN A 26 10.75 6.93 -6.04
CA GLN A 26 9.45 7.59 -5.93
C GLN A 26 9.39 8.54 -4.72
N PRO A 27 8.78 9.73 -4.85
CA PRO A 27 8.67 10.69 -3.74
C PRO A 27 7.67 10.28 -2.65
N VAL A 28 6.71 9.39 -2.98
CA VAL A 28 5.76 8.78 -2.05
C VAL A 28 5.85 7.27 -2.18
N TYR A 29 6.16 6.58 -1.08
CA TYR A 29 6.32 5.13 -1.03
C TYR A 29 5.85 4.60 0.32
N PHE A 30 5.33 3.38 0.35
CA PHE A 30 4.78 2.75 1.54
C PHE A 30 5.74 1.73 2.15
N GLN A 31 6.53 1.05 1.32
CA GLN A 31 7.52 0.09 1.79
C GLN A 31 8.84 0.27 1.04
N PHE A 32 9.95 0.25 1.77
CA PHE A 32 11.29 0.31 1.22
C PHE A 32 12.01 -1.01 1.48
N LEU A 33 12.39 -1.70 0.41
CA LEU A 33 13.19 -2.92 0.43
C LEU A 33 14.63 -2.53 0.02
N ASP A 34 15.42 -2.09 0.99
CA ASP A 34 16.77 -1.56 0.80
C ASP A 34 17.76 -2.70 0.52
N THR A 35 18.10 -2.88 -0.75
CA THR A 35 19.00 -3.96 -1.18
C THR A 35 20.43 -3.80 -0.71
N ALA A 36 20.87 -2.56 -0.44
CA ALA A 36 22.22 -2.24 0.00
C ALA A 36 22.36 -2.50 1.52
N LYS A 37 21.36 -2.10 2.30
CA LYS A 37 21.36 -2.29 3.76
C LYS A 37 20.74 -3.62 4.22
N LYS A 38 20.12 -4.36 3.31
CA LYS A 38 19.36 -5.59 3.62
C LYS A 38 18.31 -5.35 4.70
N THR A 39 17.55 -4.26 4.55
CA THR A 39 16.44 -3.93 5.44
C THR A 39 15.14 -3.76 4.68
N ILE A 40 14.04 -4.05 5.37
CA ILE A 40 12.69 -3.80 4.86
C ILE A 40 11.97 -2.93 5.90
N THR A 41 11.50 -1.77 5.46
CA THR A 41 10.85 -0.79 6.35
C THR A 41 9.54 -0.32 5.75
N ILE A 42 8.55 -0.08 6.62
CA ILE A 42 7.28 0.54 6.25
C ILE A 42 7.42 2.04 6.54
N ASN A 43 7.21 2.87 5.53
CA ASN A 43 7.28 4.33 5.68
C ASN A 43 5.97 4.84 6.27
N THR A 44 5.95 5.08 7.58
CA THR A 44 4.79 5.65 8.28
C THR A 44 4.76 7.18 8.28
N GLY A 45 5.75 7.83 7.66
CA GLY A 45 5.87 9.27 7.59
C GLY A 45 4.89 9.95 6.62
N ALA A 46 5.02 11.27 6.50
CA ALA A 46 4.14 12.12 5.68
C ALA A 46 4.15 11.79 4.17
N SER A 47 5.27 11.23 3.69
CA SER A 47 5.44 10.73 2.32
C SER A 47 5.14 9.23 2.18
N GLY A 48 4.51 8.61 3.18
CA GLY A 48 4.18 7.18 3.13
C GLY A 48 2.75 6.87 3.52
N ILE A 49 2.56 5.92 4.43
CA ILE A 49 1.26 5.39 4.85
C ILE A 49 0.29 6.49 5.31
N ALA A 50 0.78 7.63 5.82
CA ALA A 50 -0.06 8.77 6.18
C ALA A 50 -0.94 9.26 5.00
N ARG A 51 -0.50 9.09 3.75
CA ARG A 51 -1.30 9.40 2.56
C ARG A 51 -2.47 8.44 2.37
N LEU A 52 -2.28 7.16 2.70
CA LEU A 52 -3.37 6.19 2.72
C LEU A 52 -4.37 6.50 3.85
N TYR A 53 -3.89 6.95 5.03
CA TYR A 53 -4.77 7.42 6.11
C TYR A 53 -5.68 8.54 5.65
N ALA A 54 -5.13 9.55 4.96
CA ALA A 54 -5.90 10.64 4.42
C ALA A 54 -6.96 10.17 3.39
N ALA A 55 -6.61 9.18 2.55
CA ALA A 55 -7.53 8.61 1.58
C ALA A 55 -8.70 7.86 2.25
N VAL A 56 -8.41 7.03 3.28
CA VAL A 56 -9.44 6.31 4.05
C VAL A 56 -10.34 7.29 4.80
N ALA A 57 -9.78 8.25 5.52
CA ALA A 57 -10.58 9.27 6.24
C ALA A 57 -11.45 10.10 5.30
N THR A 58 -10.95 10.40 4.09
CA THR A 58 -11.74 11.10 3.08
C THR A 58 -12.87 10.21 2.56
N ALA A 59 -12.62 8.92 2.33
CA ALA A 59 -13.65 7.99 1.87
C ALA A 59 -14.75 7.81 2.93
N GLU A 60 -14.37 7.69 4.20
CA GLU A 60 -15.28 7.65 5.35
C GLU A 60 -16.20 8.87 5.40
N LYS A 61 -15.63 10.08 5.33
CA LYS A 61 -16.38 11.35 5.32
C LYS A 61 -17.44 11.42 4.21
N HIS A 62 -17.23 10.71 3.10
CA HIS A 62 -18.11 10.74 1.94
C HIS A 62 -18.90 9.44 1.75
N SER A 63 -18.91 8.54 2.73
CA SER A 63 -19.61 7.25 2.68
C SER A 63 -19.25 6.42 1.43
N ILE A 64 -17.96 6.45 1.05
CA ILE A 64 -17.39 5.66 -0.03
C ILE A 64 -16.61 4.51 0.58
N GLN A 65 -16.84 3.29 0.10
CA GLN A 65 -16.04 2.13 0.50
C GLN A 65 -14.82 1.94 -0.42
N LEU A 66 -13.74 1.37 0.13
CA LEU A 66 -12.46 1.22 -0.54
C LEU A 66 -12.08 -0.24 -0.75
N VAL A 67 -11.65 -0.57 -1.97
CA VAL A 67 -10.95 -1.82 -2.28
C VAL A 67 -9.45 -1.54 -2.33
N LEU A 68 -8.68 -2.23 -1.48
CA LEU A 68 -7.26 -1.97 -1.23
C LEU A 68 -6.37 -3.15 -1.67
N PRO A 69 -5.99 -3.27 -2.95
CA PRO A 69 -4.90 -4.18 -3.33
C PRO A 69 -3.60 -3.76 -2.62
N MET A 70 -2.84 -4.75 -2.16
CA MET A 70 -1.63 -4.56 -1.33
C MET A 70 -0.32 -4.92 -2.05
N LEU A 71 -0.40 -5.35 -3.31
CA LEU A 71 0.75 -5.60 -4.18
C LEU A 71 0.34 -5.42 -5.64
N ASN A 72 1.31 -5.11 -6.49
CA ASN A 72 1.14 -5.08 -7.94
C ASN A 72 1.86 -6.26 -8.59
N ASN A 73 1.25 -6.85 -9.62
CA ASN A 73 1.95 -7.76 -10.52
C ASN A 73 2.96 -6.99 -11.38
N TRP A 74 2.58 -5.79 -11.82
CA TRP A 74 3.36 -4.94 -12.71
C TRP A 74 4.38 -4.10 -11.95
N ASP A 75 5.32 -3.52 -12.71
CA ASP A 75 6.43 -2.72 -12.17
C ASP A 75 5.98 -1.34 -11.65
N ASP A 76 4.78 -0.89 -12.03
CA ASP A 76 4.24 0.38 -11.57
C ASP A 76 4.15 0.41 -10.05
N ARG A 77 4.78 1.43 -9.47
CA ARG A 77 4.90 1.59 -8.02
C ARG A 77 5.63 0.42 -7.35
N GLY A 78 6.54 -0.22 -8.06
CA GLY A 78 7.43 -1.26 -7.55
C GLY A 78 6.97 -2.68 -7.83
N GLY A 79 5.85 -3.09 -7.22
CA GLY A 79 5.25 -4.42 -7.42
C GLY A 79 6.14 -5.61 -7.04
N ILE A 80 5.81 -6.78 -7.57
CA ILE A 80 6.56 -8.04 -7.34
C ILE A 80 8.03 -7.88 -7.70
N LYS A 81 8.37 -7.09 -8.73
CA LYS A 81 9.75 -6.82 -9.12
C LYS A 81 10.59 -6.29 -7.97
N THR A 82 10.03 -5.44 -7.10
CA THR A 82 10.77 -4.89 -5.95
C THR A 82 11.17 -5.97 -4.96
N TYR A 83 10.29 -6.94 -4.73
CA TYR A 83 10.57 -8.13 -3.91
C TYR A 83 11.57 -9.05 -4.61
N ARG A 84 11.42 -9.31 -5.91
CA ARG A 84 12.36 -10.13 -6.70
C ARG A 84 13.77 -9.53 -6.70
N THR A 85 13.90 -8.21 -6.78
CA THR A 85 15.21 -7.52 -6.72
C THR A 85 15.87 -7.69 -5.34
N TYR A 86 15.09 -7.72 -4.27
CA TYR A 86 15.61 -7.87 -2.91
C TYR A 86 15.94 -9.33 -2.54
N PHE A 87 15.02 -10.27 -2.85
CA PHE A 87 15.08 -11.67 -2.41
C PHE A 87 15.62 -12.64 -3.48
N GLY A 88 15.78 -12.20 -4.73
CA GLY A 88 16.06 -13.10 -5.84
C GLY A 88 14.92 -14.11 -6.06
N TRP A 89 15.27 -15.40 -6.07
CA TRP A 89 14.32 -16.51 -6.24
C TRP A 89 13.81 -17.08 -4.90
N ASN A 90 14.14 -16.47 -3.76
CA ASN A 90 13.65 -16.93 -2.47
C ASN A 90 12.19 -16.51 -2.24
N HIS A 91 11.27 -17.28 -2.79
CA HIS A 91 9.83 -17.00 -2.70
C HIS A 91 9.29 -17.07 -1.27
N ALA A 92 9.85 -17.94 -0.42
CA ALA A 92 9.38 -18.10 0.95
C ALA A 92 9.63 -16.84 1.78
N GLU A 93 10.84 -16.28 1.72
CA GLU A 93 11.18 -15.04 2.42
C GLU A 93 10.43 -13.83 1.84
N ALA A 94 10.27 -13.77 0.52
CA ALA A 94 9.48 -12.72 -0.13
C ALA A 94 8.01 -12.74 0.34
N GLN A 95 7.41 -13.93 0.43
CA GLN A 95 6.05 -14.10 0.96
C GLN A 95 5.96 -13.72 2.43
N GLN A 96 6.97 -14.06 3.24
CA GLN A 96 6.99 -13.67 4.65
C GLN A 96 7.04 -12.14 4.81
N ALA A 97 7.90 -11.46 4.05
CA ALA A 97 7.97 -9.99 4.06
C ALA A 97 6.69 -9.33 3.54
N TYR A 98 6.03 -9.93 2.53
CA TYR A 98 4.73 -9.47 2.05
C TYR A 98 3.65 -9.63 3.11
N LYS A 99 3.58 -10.77 3.81
CA LYS A 99 2.62 -11.00 4.91
C LYS A 99 2.80 -9.99 6.04
N VAL A 100 4.03 -9.60 6.39
CA VAL A 100 4.26 -8.53 7.38
C VAL A 100 3.61 -7.21 6.95
N TYR A 101 3.73 -6.85 5.68
CA TYR A 101 3.08 -5.65 5.13
C TYR A 101 1.55 -5.77 5.14
N VAL A 102 1.01 -6.91 4.71
CA VAL A 102 -0.43 -7.19 4.74
C VAL A 102 -0.98 -7.09 6.16
N THR A 103 -0.32 -7.74 7.13
CA THR A 103 -0.71 -7.68 8.54
C THR A 103 -0.70 -6.26 9.08
N PHE A 104 0.29 -5.44 8.71
CA PHE A 104 0.33 -4.03 9.08
C PHE A 104 -0.90 -3.26 8.56
N ILE A 105 -1.25 -3.42 7.27
CA ILE A 105 -2.41 -2.75 6.67
C ILE A 105 -3.73 -3.26 7.25
N VAL A 106 -3.89 -4.58 7.39
CA VAL A 106 -5.11 -5.19 7.92
C VAL A 106 -5.34 -4.78 9.36
N ASN A 107 -4.34 -4.88 10.24
CA ASN A 107 -4.51 -4.48 11.64
C ASN A 107 -4.88 -3.01 11.80
N ARG A 108 -4.49 -2.18 10.85
CA ARG A 108 -4.79 -0.74 10.86
C ARG A 108 -6.24 -0.41 10.52
N TYR A 109 -6.90 -1.23 9.71
CA TYR A 109 -8.25 -0.95 9.17
C TYR A 109 -9.27 -2.07 9.39
N LYS A 110 -8.94 -3.12 10.14
CA LYS A 110 -9.84 -4.27 10.40
C LYS A 110 -11.20 -3.87 10.99
N ASP A 111 -11.26 -2.75 11.72
CA ASP A 111 -12.48 -2.25 12.36
C ASP A 111 -13.15 -1.11 11.56
N SER A 112 -12.61 -0.75 10.39
CA SER A 112 -13.11 0.35 9.56
C SER A 112 -14.19 -0.13 8.60
N GLN A 113 -15.41 0.39 8.76
CA GLN A 113 -16.54 0.16 7.83
C GLN A 113 -16.31 0.74 6.42
N THR A 114 -15.30 1.60 6.27
CA THR A 114 -14.88 2.17 4.98
C THR A 114 -14.14 1.17 4.10
N ILE A 115 -13.66 0.03 4.63
CA ILE A 115 -13.04 -1.00 3.80
C ILE A 115 -14.15 -1.87 3.22
N PHE A 116 -14.16 -2.03 1.90
CA PHE A 116 -15.16 -2.83 1.20
C PHE A 116 -14.96 -4.32 1.57
N SER A 117 -16.03 -4.96 2.02
CA SER A 117 -16.11 -6.37 2.45
C SER A 117 -17.11 -7.15 1.62
#